data_AF-A0A8J8WBW4-F1
#
_entry.id   AF-A0A8J8WBW4-F1
#
_cell.length_a   1.000
_cell.length_b   1.000
_cell.length_c   1.000
_cell.angle_alpha   90.00
_cell.angle_beta   90.00
_cell.angle_gamma   90.00
#
_symmetry.space_group_name_H-M   'P 1'
#
loop_
_entity.id
_entity.type
_entity.pdbx_description
1 polymer ?
#
loop_
_entity_poly.entity_id
_entity_poly.type
_entity_poly.pdbx_seq_one_letter_code
_entity_poly.pdbx_strand_id
1 'polypeptide(L)'
;MFSRKTAAGMIKPETLPPTEGAAAQHSLRAYLQTRNWMLLQSMSLDPSDYEWTVGVHGYEPVPTLDPMAPEELLQFTSCNCNRDCSNRRCSSKMNGVKCISECGSCKGITCKNCIHDGVESGEDSDLVS
;
A
#
# COMPACT_ATOMS: atom_id res chain seq x y z
N MET A 1 1.80 15.03 18.99
CA MET A 1 0.37 14.70 18.81
C MET A 1 0.09 14.73 17.31
N PHE A 2 -0.10 13.56 16.71
CA PHE A 2 -0.45 13.45 15.30
C PHE A 2 -1.88 13.97 15.10
N SER A 3 -2.06 15.00 14.28
CA SER A 3 -3.39 15.26 13.72
C SER A 3 -3.56 14.24 12.61
N ARG A 4 -4.19 13.11 12.92
CA ARG A 4 -4.67 12.14 11.93
C ARG A 4 -5.61 12.89 11.00
N LYS A 5 -5.12 13.34 9.84
CA LYS A 5 -6.00 13.65 8.73
C LYS A 5 -6.44 12.30 8.16
N THR A 6 -7.43 11.69 8.81
CA THR A 6 -8.23 10.66 8.18
C THR A 6 -8.76 11.20 6.86
N ALA A 7 -8.82 10.35 5.83
CA ALA A 7 -9.56 10.68 4.62
C ALA A 7 -10.91 11.28 5.05
N ALA A 8 -11.23 12.48 4.57
CA ALA A 8 -12.49 13.13 4.87
C ALA A 8 -13.60 12.38 4.11
N GLY A 9 -14.05 11.25 4.67
CA GLY A 9 -15.05 10.39 4.06
C GLY A 9 -14.94 8.93 4.50
N MET A 10 -16.07 8.23 4.50
CA MET A 10 -16.12 6.79 4.66
C MET A 10 -15.42 6.12 3.47
N ILE A 11 -14.26 5.51 3.70
CA ILE A 11 -13.57 4.73 2.66
C ILE A 11 -14.44 3.51 2.38
N LYS A 12 -14.86 3.35 1.13
CA LYS A 12 -15.57 2.14 0.68
C LYS A 12 -14.53 1.05 0.45
N PRO A 13 -14.54 -0.08 1.19
CA PRO A 13 -13.54 -1.14 1.03
C PRO A 13 -13.44 -1.64 -0.41
N GLU A 14 -14.56 -1.64 -1.14
CA GLU A 14 -14.67 -2.01 -2.56
C GLU A 14 -13.77 -1.20 -3.50
N THR A 15 -13.38 0.02 -3.09
CA THR A 15 -12.58 0.93 -3.91
C THR A 15 -11.09 0.79 -3.67
N LEU A 16 -10.70 -0.01 -2.67
CA LEU A 16 -9.31 -0.29 -2.38
C LEU A 16 -8.83 -1.47 -3.22
N PRO A 17 -7.56 -1.47 -3.66
CA PRO A 17 -6.97 -2.68 -4.18
C PRO A 17 -6.99 -3.78 -3.08
N PRO A 18 -7.15 -5.06 -3.46
CA PRO A 18 -7.06 -6.14 -2.50
C PRO A 18 -5.66 -6.19 -1.87
N THR A 19 -5.59 -6.53 -0.57
CA THR A 19 -4.32 -6.88 0.06
C THR A 19 -3.78 -8.19 -0.52
N GLU A 20 -2.50 -8.46 -0.30
CA GLU A 20 -1.86 -9.70 -0.74
C GLU A 20 -2.60 -10.94 -0.20
N GLY A 21 -2.90 -10.99 1.10
CA GLY A 21 -3.64 -12.10 1.68
C GLY A 21 -5.07 -12.18 1.17
N ALA A 22 -5.77 -11.05 0.96
CA ALA A 22 -7.11 -11.08 0.36
C ALA A 22 -7.08 -11.69 -1.05
N ALA A 23 -6.07 -11.36 -1.86
CA ALA A 23 -5.88 -11.91 -3.20
C ALA A 23 -5.52 -13.40 -3.17
N ALA A 24 -4.65 -13.82 -2.24
CA ALA A 24 -4.29 -15.23 -2.05
C ALA A 24 -5.51 -16.07 -1.66
N GLN A 25 -6.28 -15.62 -0.66
CA GLN A 25 -7.50 -16.29 -0.21
C GLN A 25 -8.56 -16.36 -1.33
N HIS A 26 -8.73 -15.26 -2.08
CA HIS A 26 -9.61 -15.26 -3.24
C HIS A 26 -9.20 -16.30 -4.29
N SER A 27 -7.90 -16.42 -4.56
CA SER A 27 -7.36 -17.37 -5.55
C SER A 27 -7.65 -18.83 -5.14
N LEU A 28 -7.51 -19.17 -3.85
CA LEU A 28 -7.83 -20.51 -3.34
C LEU A 28 -9.33 -20.83 -3.49
N ARG A 29 -10.21 -19.89 -3.16
CA ARG A 29 -11.66 -20.07 -3.32
C ARG A 29 -12.07 -20.21 -4.78
N ALA A 30 -11.51 -19.38 -5.67
CA ALA A 30 -11.75 -19.47 -7.11
C ALA A 30 -11.27 -20.81 -7.69
N TYR A 31 -10.14 -21.33 -7.21
CA TYR A 31 -9.64 -22.65 -7.58
C TYR A 31 -10.59 -23.76 -7.15
N LEU A 32 -11.04 -23.77 -5.89
CA LEU A 32 -12.01 -24.76 -5.39
C LEU A 32 -13.30 -24.74 -6.22
N GLN A 33 -13.84 -23.55 -6.50
CA GLN A 33 -15.05 -23.39 -7.30
C GLN A 33 -14.87 -23.94 -8.73
N THR A 34 -13.74 -23.62 -9.36
CA THR A 34 -13.41 -24.11 -10.70
C THR A 34 -13.26 -25.64 -10.72
N ARG A 35 -12.58 -26.21 -9.72
CA ARG A 35 -12.46 -27.68 -9.57
C ARG A 35 -13.80 -28.36 -9.43
N ASN A 36 -14.69 -27.82 -8.60
CA ASN A 36 -16.03 -28.36 -8.41
C ASN A 36 -16.85 -28.37 -9.70
N TRP A 37 -16.74 -27.32 -10.52
CA TRP A 37 -17.38 -27.27 -11.83
C TRP A 37 -16.83 -28.30 -12.82
N MET A 38 -15.49 -28.41 -12.90
CA MET A 38 -14.84 -29.32 -13.84
C MET A 38 -15.08 -30.80 -13.48
N LEU A 39 -15.13 -31.12 -12.20
CA LEU A 39 -15.25 -32.51 -11.72
C LEU A 39 -16.69 -32.92 -11.44
N LEU A 40 -17.69 -32.04 -11.66
CA LEU A 40 -19.10 -32.30 -11.32
C LEU A 40 -19.27 -32.82 -9.88
N GLN A 41 -18.45 -32.30 -8.94
CA GLN A 41 -18.39 -32.74 -7.53
C GLN A 41 -18.02 -34.22 -7.31
N SER A 42 -17.51 -34.93 -8.32
CA SER A 42 -17.08 -36.34 -8.19
C SER A 42 -15.87 -36.53 -7.25
N MET A 43 -15.08 -35.47 -7.05
CA MET A 43 -14.01 -35.41 -6.05
C MET A 43 -14.39 -34.37 -5.00
N SER A 44 -14.47 -34.81 -3.74
CA SER A 44 -14.72 -33.92 -2.61
C SER A 44 -13.40 -33.33 -2.13
N LEU A 45 -13.28 -32.00 -2.23
CA LEU A 45 -12.24 -31.22 -1.59
C LEU A 45 -12.85 -30.57 -0.35
N ASP A 46 -12.13 -30.57 0.78
CA ASP A 46 -12.58 -29.90 1.99
C ASP A 46 -12.50 -28.38 1.79
N PRO A 47 -13.62 -27.62 1.85
CA PRO A 47 -13.58 -26.17 1.71
C PRO A 47 -12.66 -25.48 2.72
N SER A 48 -12.42 -26.11 3.89
CA SER A 48 -11.56 -25.57 4.95
C SER A 48 -10.10 -25.42 4.51
N ASP A 49 -9.65 -26.25 3.56
CA ASP A 49 -8.30 -26.15 2.94
C ASP A 49 -8.20 -24.99 1.94
N TYR A 50 -9.31 -24.33 1.62
CA TYR A 50 -9.42 -23.29 0.59
C TYR A 50 -10.06 -22.02 1.16
N GLU A 51 -9.75 -21.68 2.41
CA GLU A 51 -10.12 -20.40 3.02
C GLU A 51 -11.63 -20.20 3.14
N TRP A 52 -12.35 -21.29 3.39
CA TRP A 52 -13.71 -21.31 3.93
C TRP A 52 -13.70 -21.76 5.38
N THR A 53 -14.67 -21.31 6.16
CA THR A 53 -14.90 -21.77 7.52
C THR A 53 -16.37 -22.06 7.73
N VAL A 54 -16.71 -22.90 8.70
CA VAL A 54 -18.11 -23.20 9.04
C VAL A 54 -18.64 -22.09 9.95
N GLY A 55 -19.51 -21.25 9.38
CA GLY A 55 -20.27 -20.23 10.08
C GLY A 55 -21.69 -20.68 10.44
N VAL A 56 -22.50 -19.75 10.93
CA VAL A 56 -23.88 -20.02 11.38
C VAL A 56 -24.79 -20.36 10.20
N HIS A 57 -24.49 -19.84 9.02
CA HIS A 57 -25.30 -20.01 7.81
C HIS A 57 -24.67 -20.97 6.79
N GLY A 58 -23.68 -21.76 7.20
CA GLY A 58 -22.92 -22.67 6.34
C GLY A 58 -21.50 -22.18 6.13
N TYR A 59 -20.90 -22.49 4.97
CA TYR A 59 -19.54 -22.06 4.68
C TYR A 59 -19.47 -20.55 4.42
N GLU A 60 -18.62 -19.87 5.18
CA GLU A 60 -18.34 -18.45 5.07
C GLU A 60 -16.88 -18.24 4.66
N PRO A 61 -16.56 -17.22 3.83
CA PRO A 61 -15.18 -16.95 3.44
C PRO A 61 -14.37 -16.54 4.66
N VAL A 62 -13.18 -17.12 4.83
CA VAL A 62 -12.23 -16.64 5.84
C VAL A 62 -11.78 -15.22 5.44
N PRO A 63 -11.94 -14.22 6.32
CA PRO A 63 -11.46 -12.87 6.07
C PRO A 63 -9.94 -12.80 6.23
N THR A 64 -9.31 -11.87 5.53
CA THR A 64 -7.89 -11.56 5.77
C THR A 64 -7.74 -10.81 7.11
N LEU A 65 -6.67 -11.11 7.84
CA LEU A 65 -6.24 -10.33 9.01
C LEU A 65 -5.13 -9.32 8.65
N ASP A 66 -4.75 -9.26 7.37
CA ASP A 66 -3.76 -8.31 6.91
C ASP A 66 -4.24 -6.88 7.16
N PRO A 67 -3.31 -5.96 7.49
CA PRO A 67 -3.65 -4.56 7.58
C PRO A 67 -4.14 -4.08 6.20
N MET A 68 -5.20 -3.27 6.20
CA MET A 68 -5.80 -2.68 5.00
C MET A 68 -4.79 -1.90 4.13
N ALA A 69 -3.71 -1.41 4.74
CA ALA A 69 -2.59 -0.81 4.04
C ALA A 69 -1.27 -1.17 4.77
N PRO A 70 -0.15 -1.34 4.04
CA PRO A 70 1.19 -1.42 4.62
C PRO A 70 1.46 -0.27 5.58
N GLU A 71 2.17 -0.54 6.68
CA GLU A 71 2.43 0.46 7.72
C GLU A 71 3.30 1.62 7.19
N GLU A 72 4.20 1.33 6.25
CA GLU A 72 5.04 2.31 5.56
C GLU A 72 4.19 3.32 4.77
N LEU A 73 3.10 2.86 4.15
CA LEU A 73 2.15 3.71 3.45
C LEU A 73 1.35 4.59 4.42
N LEU A 74 1.05 4.10 5.62
CA LEU A 74 0.39 4.90 6.66
C LEU A 74 1.31 5.97 7.25
N GLN A 75 2.63 5.73 7.27
CA GLN A 75 3.64 6.70 7.67
C GLN A 75 3.92 7.75 6.58
N PHE A 76 3.43 7.53 5.36
CA PHE A 76 3.56 8.43 4.24
C PHE A 76 2.72 9.69 4.45
N THR A 77 3.35 10.75 4.97
CA THR A 77 2.68 12.01 5.27
C THR A 77 3.14 13.12 4.34
N SER A 78 2.23 13.64 3.53
CA SER A 78 2.46 14.86 2.77
C SER A 78 2.44 16.07 3.71
N CYS A 79 3.49 16.89 3.65
CA CYS A 79 3.47 18.16 4.35
C CYS A 79 2.59 19.17 3.62
N ASN A 80 2.05 20.17 4.31
CA ASN A 80 1.38 21.31 3.67
C ASN A 80 2.27 22.57 3.70
N CYS A 81 3.59 22.38 3.61
CA CYS A 81 4.52 23.48 3.72
C CYS A 81 4.53 24.34 2.46
N ASN A 82 4.60 25.65 2.66
CA ASN A 82 4.81 26.67 1.64
C ASN A 82 6.24 27.24 1.65
N ARG A 83 7.14 26.58 2.37
CA ARG A 83 8.54 26.97 2.56
C ARG A 83 9.46 25.77 2.38
N ASP A 84 10.75 26.01 2.57
CA ASP A 84 11.86 25.09 2.31
C ASP A 84 11.94 23.82 3.20
N CYS A 85 10.96 23.56 4.07
CA CYS A 85 10.95 22.39 4.96
C CYS A 85 12.25 22.18 5.78
N SER A 86 12.98 23.26 6.07
CA SER A 86 14.26 23.21 6.77
C SER A 86 14.16 22.82 8.25
N ASN A 87 13.03 23.12 8.90
CA ASN A 87 12.82 22.94 10.33
C ASN A 87 11.65 21.98 10.65
N ARG A 88 11.47 21.66 11.93
CA ARG A 88 10.41 20.76 12.42
C ARG A 88 8.97 21.33 12.31
N ARG A 89 8.77 22.48 11.65
CA ARG A 89 7.42 22.93 11.24
C ARG A 89 6.89 22.15 10.04
N CYS A 90 7.78 21.49 9.28
CA CYS A 90 7.39 20.50 8.29
C CYS A 90 6.98 19.20 8.99
N SER A 91 5.73 18.75 8.77
CA SER A 91 5.21 17.52 9.37
C SER A 91 6.00 16.29 8.91
N SER A 92 6.38 16.20 7.64
CA SER A 92 7.22 15.12 7.11
C SER A 92 8.56 15.08 7.86
N LYS A 93 9.25 16.22 7.99
CA LYS A 93 10.52 16.32 8.74
C LYS A 93 10.35 16.02 10.24
N MET A 94 9.26 16.48 10.84
CA MET A 94 8.95 16.20 12.24
C MET A 94 8.74 14.70 12.49
N ASN A 95 8.13 14.01 11.51
CA ASN A 95 7.90 12.56 11.53
C ASN A 95 9.12 11.75 11.06
N GLY A 96 10.24 12.39 10.76
CA GLY A 96 11.46 11.72 10.33
C GLY A 96 11.44 11.21 8.88
N VAL A 97 10.44 11.59 8.08
CA VAL A 97 10.33 11.19 6.66
C VAL A 97 10.70 12.33 5.72
N LYS A 98 11.21 11.97 4.54
CA LYS A 98 11.50 12.94 3.47
C LYS A 98 10.21 13.43 2.81
N CYS A 99 10.23 14.67 2.35
CA CYS A 99 9.16 15.21 1.53
C CYS A 99 9.21 14.58 0.14
N ILE A 100 8.01 14.29 -0.37
CA ILE A 100 7.73 13.72 -1.69
C ILE A 100 7.20 14.78 -2.66
N SER A 101 7.04 14.42 -3.93
CA SER A 101 6.47 15.26 -4.99
C SER A 101 5.05 15.75 -4.67
N GLU A 102 4.26 14.95 -3.95
CA GLU A 102 2.86 15.21 -3.57
C GLU A 102 2.74 16.02 -2.27
N CYS A 103 3.86 16.50 -1.71
CA CYS A 103 3.81 17.50 -0.65
C CYS A 103 3.16 18.81 -1.15
N GLY A 104 2.82 19.70 -0.22
CA GLY A 104 2.25 21.02 -0.47
C GLY A 104 3.17 21.90 -1.35
N SER A 105 3.06 23.22 -1.24
CA SER A 105 3.73 24.12 -2.19
C SER A 105 5.27 24.02 -2.22
N CYS A 106 5.93 23.31 -1.29
CA CYS A 106 7.36 23.03 -1.38
C CYS A 106 7.75 22.13 -2.57
N LYS A 107 6.88 21.19 -3.01
CA LYS A 107 7.00 20.29 -4.19
C LYS A 107 8.41 19.83 -4.61
N GLY A 108 9.31 19.58 -3.66
CA GLY A 108 10.72 19.28 -3.98
C GLY A 108 11.57 20.46 -4.49
N ILE A 109 10.99 21.52 -5.07
CA ILE A 109 11.74 22.61 -5.74
C ILE A 109 12.54 23.46 -4.75
N THR A 110 11.88 23.95 -3.69
CA THR A 110 12.55 24.73 -2.64
C THR A 110 12.78 23.90 -1.39
N CYS A 111 12.38 22.63 -1.41
CA CYS A 111 12.34 21.76 -0.25
C CYS A 111 13.73 21.24 0.10
N LYS A 112 14.25 21.59 1.27
CA LYS A 112 15.49 21.02 1.85
C LYS A 112 15.27 19.69 2.56
N ASN A 113 14.03 19.20 2.58
CA ASN A 113 13.69 17.88 3.12
C ASN A 113 13.32 16.89 2.01
N CYS A 114 13.60 17.17 0.74
CA CYS A 114 13.37 16.21 -0.35
C CYS A 114 14.49 15.15 -0.44
N ILE A 115 14.23 14.15 -1.26
CA ILE A 115 15.26 13.25 -1.78
C ILE A 115 15.96 14.03 -2.90
N HIS A 116 17.27 14.21 -2.78
CA HIS A 116 18.09 14.70 -3.88
C HIS A 116 18.60 13.46 -4.62
N ASP A 117 18.17 13.28 -5.87
CA ASP A 117 18.77 12.28 -6.73
C ASP A 117 20.23 12.70 -6.95
N GLY A 118 21.15 11.97 -6.32
CA GLY A 118 22.57 12.07 -6.60
C GLY A 118 22.83 11.52 -7.99
N VAL A 119 22.60 12.32 -9.01
CA VAL A 119 23.24 12.11 -10.31
C VAL A 119 24.70 12.46 -10.09
N GLU A 120 25.53 11.47 -9.77
CA GLU A 120 26.96 11.58 -10.02
C GLU A 120 27.11 11.79 -11.53
N SER A 121 27.37 13.04 -11.91
CA SER A 121 27.83 13.38 -13.24
C SER A 121 29.19 12.71 -13.44
N GLY A 122 29.21 11.54 -14.07
CA GLY A 122 30.42 10.98 -14.66
C GLY A 122 30.94 12.00 -15.66
N GLU A 123 32.05 12.63 -15.31
CA GLU A 123 32.80 13.50 -16.22
C GLU A 123 33.27 12.67 -17.40
N ASP A 124 32.78 13.04 -18.57
CA ASP A 124 33.28 12.60 -19.86
C ASP A 124 34.70 13.14 -20.04
N SER A 125 35.69 12.24 -20.12
CA SER A 125 37.02 12.60 -20.61
C SER A 125 37.33 11.73 -21.81
N ASP A 126 36.94 12.25 -22.97
CA ASP A 126 37.50 11.90 -24.28
C ASP A 126 39.03 11.89 -24.21
N LEU A 127 39.66 10.77 -24.57
CA LEU A 127 40.96 10.79 -25.24
C LEU A 127 41.01 9.71 -26.32
N VAL A 128 40.86 10.20 -27.55
CA VAL A 128 41.30 9.59 -28.81
C VAL A 128 42.72 9.04 -28.69
N SER A 129 42.90 7.77 -29.05
CA SER A 129 43.94 7.28 -29.97
C SER A 129 43.62 5.86 -30.43
#